data_AF-A0A919YYN3-F1
#
_entry.id   AF-A0A919YYN3-F1
#
_cell.length_a   1.000
_cell.length_b   1.000
_cell.length_c   1.000
_cell.angle_alpha   90.00
_cell.angle_beta   90.00
_cell.angle_gamma   90.00
#
_symmetry.space_group_name_H-M   'P 1'
#
loop_
_entity.id
_entity.type
_entity.pdbx_description
1 polymer ?
#
loop_
_entity_poly.entity_id
_entity_poly.type
_entity_poly.pdbx_seq_one_letter_code
_entity_poly.pdbx_strand_id
1 'polypeptide(L)'
;MDRNETKLKYEQIHEPTNERVQGTECIAEQVCEQDQAAEPTNEEMQATEREAERVARPVQEREPGRTVMLQGTSSDVGKSLLATALCRIFVEDGWKVAPFKSQNMSLNSFVTPDGKEIGRAQGMQADACRIAATTDMNPILLKPTQDMVSQVVVHGKPYKDLDARTYRESYLSEAEGIVRESLARLRRDYELVVIEGAGSPAEVNLKDRDIVNMRLAGWADAPVLLVADIDRGGVFASIVGTLEILTPEERDRVKGFIINKFRGDVTLLKPGLDWLEQKTGKPVLGVIPFLPGLELEDEDSASLESKRKQQRPKEARALDIAVIRLPRIANFTDIDPLYEEEDVRIRFVTSADDMGWPDAVILPGSQNTMEDLAYLRSCGLDQAIARYIGEGGRVAGLCGGYQMLGKKLIDSESDESNRSESSGLGLLPTETLFVPDNKTERIAGYADGWEEGRAIPIKGYEIHMGLTRFLSPGEHPFRVRNEREGERQDDFHPEGAMTSDGRIWGSNLHGVLHNDEFRRAWLNRIRQDKGWPAREGTLLFGRRREAAFEKLAFHVREHLAIREIYEMIDATKTGTERIN
;
A
#
# COMPACT_ATOMS: atom_id res chain seq x y z
N MET A 1 20.57 25.28 -59.78
CA MET A 1 19.31 25.79 -60.36
C MET A 1 18.55 26.46 -59.25
N ASP A 2 18.49 27.78 -59.33
CA ASP A 2 17.95 28.75 -58.37
C ASP A 2 16.47 28.55 -58.01
N ARG A 3 16.10 29.00 -56.80
CA ARG A 3 14.93 29.87 -56.62
C ARG A 3 15.17 30.94 -55.54
N ASN A 4 14.85 32.16 -55.95
CA ASN A 4 15.00 33.47 -55.31
C ASN A 4 13.84 33.86 -54.37
N GLU A 5 14.12 34.92 -53.60
CA GLU A 5 13.32 35.79 -52.73
C GLU A 5 12.04 36.43 -53.33
N THR A 6 11.07 36.87 -52.48
CA THR A 6 10.69 38.30 -52.24
C THR A 6 9.20 38.55 -51.80
N LYS A 7 9.05 39.23 -50.63
CA LYS A 7 8.07 40.24 -50.07
C LYS A 7 6.62 40.47 -50.58
N LEU A 8 5.70 40.81 -49.63
CA LEU A 8 4.86 42.05 -49.48
C LEU A 8 3.84 41.90 -48.29
N LYS A 9 3.97 42.59 -47.13
CA LYS A 9 3.35 43.87 -46.60
C LYS A 9 1.81 43.94 -46.40
N TYR A 10 1.33 44.31 -45.19
CA TYR A 10 0.49 45.50 -44.85
C TYR A 10 0.19 45.62 -43.33
N GLU A 11 -0.32 46.79 -42.90
CA GLU A 11 -0.07 47.56 -41.65
C GLU A 11 -1.34 47.88 -40.80
N GLN A 12 -1.13 48.41 -39.57
CA GLN A 12 -1.95 49.36 -38.73
C GLN A 12 -3.17 48.85 -37.90
N ILE A 13 -3.22 48.96 -36.55
CA ILE A 13 -3.45 50.09 -35.58
C ILE A 13 -4.90 50.66 -35.57
N HIS A 14 -5.67 50.49 -34.47
CA HIS A 14 -6.39 51.55 -33.71
C HIS A 14 -7.30 51.03 -32.56
N GLU A 15 -7.52 51.94 -31.59
CA GLU A 15 -8.20 51.92 -30.27
C GLU A 15 -9.72 51.61 -30.27
N PRO A 16 -10.33 51.30 -29.10
CA PRO A 16 -11.78 51.34 -28.93
C PRO A 16 -12.29 52.69 -28.39
N THR A 17 -13.45 53.09 -28.91
CA THR A 17 -14.19 54.34 -28.73
C THR A 17 -15.11 54.38 -27.51
N ASN A 18 -15.50 55.60 -27.18
CA ASN A 18 -16.16 56.10 -25.98
C ASN A 18 -17.66 56.42 -26.21
N GLU A 19 -18.42 56.57 -25.10
CA GLU A 19 -19.70 57.31 -24.91
C GLU A 19 -21.00 56.70 -25.51
N ARG A 20 -22.19 56.74 -24.86
CA ARG A 20 -22.91 57.81 -24.11
C ARG A 20 -24.23 57.17 -23.54
N VAL A 21 -24.91 57.57 -22.45
CA VAL A 21 -25.72 58.80 -22.18
C VAL A 21 -26.24 58.78 -20.72
N GLN A 22 -26.44 59.99 -20.16
CA GLN A 22 -26.80 60.43 -18.81
C GLN A 22 -28.29 60.31 -18.39
N GLY A 23 -28.53 60.48 -17.08
CA GLY A 23 -29.74 61.05 -16.44
C GLY A 23 -29.59 61.17 -14.91
N THR A 24 -29.13 62.31 -14.36
CA THR A 24 -29.87 63.37 -13.60
C THR A 24 -30.54 62.92 -12.28
N GLU A 25 -29.93 63.27 -11.13
CA GLU A 25 -30.32 64.30 -10.12
C GLU A 25 -31.17 63.72 -8.95
N CYS A 26 -30.63 63.59 -7.73
CA CYS A 26 -30.41 64.60 -6.67
C CYS A 26 -31.57 64.62 -5.68
N ILE A 27 -31.40 64.17 -4.41
CA ILE A 27 -31.71 64.90 -3.16
C ILE A 27 -30.94 64.23 -1.99
N ALA A 28 -30.11 65.01 -1.31
CA ALA A 28 -29.55 64.72 0.02
C ALA A 28 -30.15 65.71 1.02
N GLU A 29 -30.42 65.25 2.24
CA GLU A 29 -30.51 65.95 3.54
C GLU A 29 -31.31 64.99 4.48
N GLN A 30 -30.92 64.63 5.70
CA GLN A 30 -30.27 65.35 6.80
C GLN A 30 -29.90 64.36 7.92
N VAL A 31 -29.18 64.87 8.92
CA VAL A 31 -29.01 64.40 10.33
C VAL A 31 -27.65 63.81 10.69
N CYS A 32 -26.82 64.67 11.31
CA CYS A 32 -25.78 64.31 12.27
C CYS A 32 -26.39 63.58 13.48
N GLU A 33 -25.74 62.52 13.98
CA GLU A 33 -25.32 62.38 15.39
C GLU A 33 -24.64 61.02 15.66
N GLN A 34 -23.48 61.10 16.33
CA GLN A 34 -22.91 60.15 17.30
C GLN A 34 -22.65 58.69 16.87
N ASP A 35 -21.36 58.36 16.73
CA ASP A 35 -20.83 57.07 17.22
C ASP A 35 -19.40 57.28 17.76
N GLN A 36 -19.30 57.31 19.09
CA GLN A 36 -18.04 57.20 19.81
C GLN A 36 -17.64 55.72 19.82
N ALA A 37 -16.45 55.42 19.29
CA ALA A 37 -15.86 54.09 19.43
C ALA A 37 -15.66 53.77 20.91
N ALA A 38 -16.35 52.75 21.41
CA ALA A 38 -16.17 52.24 22.77
C ALA A 38 -14.81 51.53 22.87
N GLU A 39 -14.00 51.93 23.85
CA GLU A 39 -12.78 51.19 24.23
C GLU A 39 -13.17 49.83 24.83
N PRO A 40 -12.44 48.75 24.51
CA PRO A 40 -12.76 47.41 24.99
C PRO A 40 -12.70 47.34 26.51
N THR A 41 -13.64 46.60 27.09
CA THR A 41 -13.76 46.49 28.55
C THR A 41 -12.61 45.65 29.14
N ASN A 42 -12.30 45.87 30.42
CA ASN A 42 -11.22 45.18 31.12
C ASN A 42 -11.41 43.65 31.18
N GLU A 43 -12.66 43.16 31.04
CA GLU A 43 -12.98 41.73 30.92
C GLU A 43 -12.66 41.16 29.52
N GLU A 44 -12.86 41.93 28.45
CA GLU A 44 -12.53 41.53 27.08
C GLU A 44 -11.03 41.48 26.83
N MET A 45 -10.26 42.39 27.46
CA MET A 45 -8.80 42.33 27.45
C MET A 45 -8.27 41.14 28.26
N GLN A 46 -8.87 40.84 29.42
CA GLN A 46 -8.46 39.66 30.20
C GLN A 46 -8.86 38.33 29.54
N ALA A 47 -9.94 38.29 28.75
CA ALA A 47 -10.32 37.11 27.97
C ALA A 47 -9.35 36.88 26.79
N THR A 48 -8.93 37.94 26.12
CA THR A 48 -7.95 37.87 25.02
C THR A 48 -6.54 37.56 25.52
N GLU A 49 -6.13 38.06 26.69
CA GLU A 49 -4.88 37.65 27.35
C GLU A 49 -4.91 36.19 27.81
N ARG A 50 -6.04 35.69 28.33
CA ARG A 50 -6.20 34.26 28.70
C ARG A 50 -6.22 33.33 27.49
N GLU A 51 -6.74 33.77 26.34
CA GLU A 51 -6.64 33.03 25.07
C GLU A 51 -5.22 33.08 24.49
N ALA A 52 -4.55 34.24 24.56
CA ALA A 52 -3.16 34.38 24.16
C ALA A 52 -2.21 33.52 25.03
N GLU A 53 -2.45 33.44 26.33
CA GLU A 53 -1.71 32.55 27.25
C GLU A 53 -2.04 31.05 27.05
N ARG A 54 -3.24 30.73 26.54
CA ARG A 54 -3.61 29.35 26.14
C ARG A 54 -2.89 28.91 24.86
N VAL A 55 -2.64 29.85 23.95
CA VAL A 55 -1.91 29.63 22.68
C VAL A 55 -0.38 29.74 22.89
N ALA A 56 0.09 30.41 23.93
CA ALA A 56 1.50 30.60 24.27
C ALA A 56 1.99 29.73 25.44
N ARG A 57 1.39 28.56 25.68
CA ARG A 57 2.09 27.54 26.48
C ARG A 57 3.33 27.11 25.70
N PRO A 58 4.54 27.11 26.31
CA PRO A 58 5.69 26.52 25.66
C PRO A 58 5.29 25.10 25.27
N VAL A 59 5.44 24.74 23.99
CA VAL A 59 5.47 23.33 23.62
C VAL A 59 6.63 22.79 24.44
N GLN A 60 6.32 22.09 25.53
CA GLN A 60 7.32 21.30 26.25
C GLN A 60 7.99 20.47 25.16
N GLU A 61 9.27 20.73 24.88
CA GLU A 61 10.06 19.94 23.95
C GLU A 61 10.02 18.52 24.50
N ARG A 62 9.09 17.72 23.97
CA ARG A 62 8.99 16.31 24.32
C ARG A 62 10.27 15.67 23.82
N GLU A 63 10.87 14.84 24.66
CA GLU A 63 11.97 14.01 24.21
C GLU A 63 11.53 13.25 22.96
N PRO A 64 12.39 13.17 21.92
CA PRO A 64 12.05 12.48 20.70
C PRO A 64 11.71 11.02 21.02
N GLY A 65 10.63 10.54 20.43
CA GLY A 65 10.14 9.17 20.58
C GLY A 65 11.25 8.14 20.43
N ARG A 66 11.17 7.09 21.23
CA ARG A 66 12.13 5.99 21.24
C ARG A 66 12.09 5.25 19.91
N THR A 67 13.13 4.51 19.60
CA THR A 67 13.23 3.75 18.35
C THR A 67 13.67 2.32 18.64
N VAL A 68 13.22 1.38 17.83
CA VAL A 68 13.79 0.03 17.73
C VAL A 68 13.83 -0.35 16.27
N MET A 69 14.93 -0.94 15.82
CA MET A 69 15.08 -1.29 14.41
C MET A 69 15.24 -2.79 14.21
N LEU A 70 14.45 -3.37 13.31
CA LEU A 70 14.64 -4.74 12.85
C LEU A 70 15.44 -4.74 11.55
N GLN A 71 16.57 -5.41 11.55
CA GLN A 71 17.35 -5.71 10.34
C GLN A 71 17.38 -7.22 10.12
N GLY A 72 17.75 -7.66 8.92
CA GLY A 72 17.68 -9.07 8.56
C GLY A 72 19.01 -9.54 7.99
N THR A 73 19.36 -10.80 8.16
CA THR A 73 20.54 -11.37 7.47
C THR A 73 20.30 -11.56 5.96
N SER A 74 19.05 -11.49 5.51
CA SER A 74 18.65 -11.52 4.10
C SER A 74 17.24 -10.92 3.89
N SER A 75 16.79 -10.87 2.64
CA SER A 75 15.39 -10.60 2.28
C SER A 75 14.48 -11.78 2.68
N ASP A 76 13.24 -11.48 3.07
CA ASP A 76 12.23 -12.47 3.47
C ASP A 76 12.60 -13.31 4.71
N VAL A 77 13.40 -12.78 5.64
CA VAL A 77 13.61 -13.41 6.96
C VAL A 77 12.44 -13.22 7.93
N GLY A 78 11.37 -12.54 7.49
CA GLY A 78 10.19 -12.22 8.30
C GLY A 78 10.24 -10.90 9.08
N LYS A 79 11.06 -9.93 8.65
CA LYS A 79 11.14 -8.59 9.26
C LYS A 79 9.78 -7.90 9.33
N SER A 80 9.05 -7.83 8.22
CA SER A 80 7.78 -7.10 8.14
C SER A 80 6.73 -7.66 9.11
N LEU A 81 6.69 -8.99 9.29
CA LEU A 81 5.82 -9.65 10.28
C LEU A 81 6.28 -9.37 11.72
N LEU A 82 7.59 -9.45 12.03
CA LEU A 82 8.08 -9.14 13.37
C LEU A 82 7.91 -7.66 13.72
N ALA A 83 8.09 -6.74 12.77
CA ALA A 83 7.78 -5.32 12.93
C ALA A 83 6.30 -5.12 13.25
N THR A 84 5.40 -5.80 12.52
CA THR A 84 3.96 -5.79 12.76
C THR A 84 3.60 -6.31 14.15
N ALA A 85 4.25 -7.40 14.58
CA ALA A 85 4.05 -7.98 15.90
C ALA A 85 4.47 -7.02 17.01
N LEU A 86 5.66 -6.41 16.89
CA LEU A 86 6.16 -5.43 17.87
C LEU A 86 5.27 -4.18 17.92
N CYS A 87 4.84 -3.66 16.76
CA CYS A 87 3.85 -2.59 16.69
C CYS A 87 2.61 -2.91 17.53
N ARG A 88 2.03 -4.10 17.34
CA ARG A 88 0.84 -4.54 18.08
C ARG A 88 1.11 -4.71 19.57
N ILE A 89 2.19 -5.41 19.95
CA ILE A 89 2.60 -5.65 21.35
C ILE A 89 2.75 -4.31 22.09
N PHE A 90 3.45 -3.36 21.50
CA PHE A 90 3.68 -2.06 22.11
C PHE A 90 2.39 -1.25 22.27
N VAL A 91 1.46 -1.33 21.31
CA VAL A 91 0.14 -0.71 21.44
C VAL A 91 -0.73 -1.38 22.51
N GLU A 92 -0.69 -2.70 22.63
CA GLU A 92 -1.36 -3.45 23.72
C GLU A 92 -0.81 -3.06 25.10
N ASP A 93 0.50 -2.80 25.17
CA ASP A 93 1.18 -2.28 26.37
C ASP A 93 1.01 -0.74 26.51
N GLY A 94 0.10 -0.19 25.70
CA GLY A 94 -0.47 1.16 25.76
C GLY A 94 0.36 2.27 25.10
N TRP A 95 1.47 1.95 24.44
CA TRP A 95 2.36 2.97 23.86
C TRP A 95 1.70 3.64 22.66
N LYS A 96 2.01 4.91 22.42
CA LYS A 96 1.70 5.58 21.15
C LYS A 96 2.79 5.23 20.13
N VAL A 97 2.51 4.27 19.24
CA VAL A 97 3.50 3.65 18.35
C VAL A 97 3.26 4.03 16.89
N ALA A 98 4.32 4.26 16.12
CA ALA A 98 4.26 4.33 14.66
C ALA A 98 5.27 3.37 14.00
N PRO A 99 4.93 2.76 12.85
CA PRO A 99 5.90 2.05 12.04
C PRO A 99 6.70 3.02 11.16
N PHE A 100 7.90 2.60 10.75
CA PHE A 100 8.72 3.35 9.81
C PHE A 100 9.58 2.44 8.93
N LYS A 101 9.52 2.66 7.62
CA LYS A 101 10.43 2.07 6.63
C LYS A 101 10.87 3.16 5.68
N SER A 102 12.10 3.64 5.83
CA SER A 102 12.64 4.79 5.08
C SER A 102 12.48 4.66 3.57
N GLN A 103 12.77 3.48 3.04
CA GLN A 103 12.58 3.13 1.64
C GLN A 103 12.03 1.71 1.54
N ASN A 104 10.97 1.57 0.76
CA ASN A 104 10.40 0.28 0.39
C ASN A 104 10.51 0.07 -1.13
N MET A 105 10.54 -1.18 -1.57
CA MET A 105 10.43 -1.56 -2.97
C MET A 105 9.31 -2.60 -3.09
N SER A 106 8.14 -2.20 -3.59
CA SER A 106 6.96 -3.06 -3.67
C SER A 106 6.01 -2.62 -4.79
N LEU A 107 5.27 -3.59 -5.34
CA LEU A 107 4.14 -3.38 -6.27
C LEU A 107 2.78 -3.41 -5.57
N ASN A 108 2.77 -3.70 -4.26
CA ASN A 108 1.56 -3.66 -3.45
C ASN A 108 1.54 -2.36 -2.65
N SER A 109 0.43 -1.65 -2.80
CA SER A 109 0.29 -0.29 -2.30
C SER A 109 -0.85 -0.19 -1.31
N PHE A 110 -0.72 0.77 -0.42
CA PHE A 110 -1.77 1.21 0.49
C PHE A 110 -2.03 2.69 0.23
N VAL A 111 -3.31 3.07 0.19
CA VAL A 111 -3.73 4.47 0.00
C VAL A 111 -4.07 5.09 1.35
N THR A 112 -3.31 6.11 1.73
CA THR A 112 -3.51 6.89 2.96
C THR A 112 -4.83 7.67 2.90
N PRO A 113 -5.38 8.12 4.04
CA PRO A 113 -6.62 8.91 4.04
C PRO A 113 -6.55 10.20 3.22
N ASP A 114 -5.36 10.79 3.06
CA ASP A 114 -5.12 11.96 2.23
C ASP A 114 -4.80 11.63 0.76
N GLY A 115 -5.11 10.41 0.31
CA GLY A 115 -4.99 10.01 -1.10
C GLY A 115 -3.55 9.95 -1.58
N LYS A 116 -2.65 9.41 -0.77
CA LYS A 116 -1.24 9.22 -1.12
C LYS A 116 -0.86 7.75 -0.99
N GLU A 117 0.19 7.36 -1.70
CA GLU A 117 0.63 5.99 -1.77
C GLU A 117 1.76 5.67 -0.76
N ILE A 118 1.69 4.52 -0.10
CA ILE A 118 2.80 3.91 0.63
C ILE A 118 2.85 2.41 0.35
N GLY A 119 3.94 1.73 0.72
CA GLY A 119 4.02 0.26 0.65
C GLY A 119 2.95 -0.43 1.52
N ARG A 120 2.38 -1.54 1.02
CA ARG A 120 1.31 -2.28 1.70
C ARG A 120 1.69 -2.75 3.10
N ALA A 121 2.93 -3.19 3.30
CA ALA A 121 3.44 -3.62 4.60
C ALA A 121 3.38 -2.49 5.65
N GLN A 122 3.68 -1.24 5.28
CA GLN A 122 3.60 -0.11 6.21
C GLN A 122 2.16 0.29 6.50
N GLY A 123 1.26 0.16 5.54
CA GLY A 123 -0.18 0.24 5.78
C GLY A 123 -0.67 -0.80 6.79
N MET A 124 -0.28 -2.07 6.61
CA MET A 124 -0.59 -3.16 7.54
C MET A 124 0.00 -2.92 8.94
N GLN A 125 1.23 -2.40 9.03
CA GLN A 125 1.85 -2.06 10.31
C GLN A 125 1.14 -0.87 10.99
N ALA A 126 0.63 0.10 10.23
CA ALA A 126 -0.17 1.20 10.76
C ALA A 126 -1.51 0.70 11.33
N ASP A 127 -2.15 -0.25 10.63
CA ASP A 127 -3.34 -0.94 11.12
C ASP A 127 -3.03 -1.71 12.42
N ALA A 128 -1.88 -2.40 12.51
CA ALA A 128 -1.42 -3.06 13.73
C ALA A 128 -1.18 -2.07 14.89
N CYS A 129 -0.81 -0.83 14.58
CA CYS A 129 -0.71 0.26 15.54
C CYS A 129 -2.06 0.92 15.89
N ARG A 130 -3.16 0.55 15.22
CA ARG A 130 -4.49 1.23 15.31
C ARG A 130 -4.43 2.73 15.01
N ILE A 131 -3.61 3.14 14.04
CA ILE A 131 -3.49 4.53 13.60
C ILE A 131 -3.69 4.67 12.10
N ALA A 132 -4.05 5.87 11.65
CA ALA A 132 -4.10 6.16 10.23
C ALA A 132 -2.68 6.13 9.62
N ALA A 133 -2.53 5.43 8.50
CA ALA A 133 -1.26 5.43 7.77
C ALA A 133 -0.97 6.80 7.15
N THR A 134 0.29 7.23 7.22
CA THR A 134 0.77 8.48 6.62
C THR A 134 2.02 8.21 5.78
N THR A 135 2.34 9.13 4.88
CA THR A 135 3.52 8.98 4.03
C THR A 135 4.84 9.16 4.78
N ASP A 136 4.83 9.67 6.00
CA ASP A 136 6.02 9.67 6.85
C ASP A 136 6.43 8.25 7.27
N MET A 137 5.51 7.29 7.30
CA MET A 137 5.80 5.88 7.64
C MET A 137 6.57 5.17 6.52
N ASN A 138 6.42 5.63 5.28
CA ASN A 138 7.20 5.16 4.13
C ASN A 138 7.40 6.31 3.13
N PRO A 139 8.42 7.16 3.34
CA PRO A 139 8.55 8.39 2.57
C PRO A 139 9.12 8.17 1.17
N ILE A 140 9.86 7.08 0.94
CA ILE A 140 10.35 6.68 -0.38
C ILE A 140 9.80 5.28 -0.71
N LEU A 141 9.06 5.17 -1.81
CA LEU A 141 8.59 3.90 -2.34
C LEU A 141 9.13 3.73 -3.76
N LEU A 142 9.73 2.58 -4.04
CA LEU A 142 10.22 2.19 -5.36
C LEU A 142 9.26 1.16 -5.95
N LYS A 143 8.74 1.42 -7.14
CA LYS A 143 7.85 0.50 -7.85
C LYS A 143 8.55 0.01 -9.12
N PRO A 144 9.02 -1.25 -9.17
CA PRO A 144 9.67 -1.78 -10.35
C PRO A 144 8.75 -1.74 -11.57
N THR A 145 9.14 -1.05 -12.63
CA THR A 145 8.36 -0.93 -13.88
C THR A 145 8.92 -1.81 -14.98
N GLN A 146 10.25 -1.87 -15.08
CA GLN A 146 11.02 -2.66 -16.05
C GLN A 146 12.32 -3.20 -15.42
N ASP A 147 13.13 -3.92 -16.20
CA ASP A 147 14.42 -4.42 -15.73
C ASP A 147 15.33 -3.25 -15.28
N MET A 148 15.73 -3.29 -14.01
CA MET A 148 16.63 -2.30 -13.38
C MET A 148 16.09 -0.85 -13.32
N VAL A 149 14.82 -0.63 -13.65
CA VAL A 149 14.14 0.68 -13.58
C VAL A 149 13.02 0.62 -12.55
N SER A 150 12.88 1.66 -11.76
CA SER A 150 11.78 1.80 -10.82
C SER A 150 11.22 3.21 -10.85
N GLN A 151 9.90 3.32 -10.77
CA GLN A 151 9.23 4.56 -10.45
C GLN A 151 9.53 4.89 -8.98
N VAL A 152 10.13 6.06 -8.77
CA VAL A 152 10.35 6.62 -7.43
C VAL A 152 9.11 7.40 -7.03
N VAL A 153 8.51 7.03 -5.92
CA VAL A 153 7.39 7.70 -5.28
C VAL A 153 7.89 8.35 -4.00
N VAL A 154 7.66 9.65 -3.86
CA VAL A 154 8.17 10.49 -2.76
C VAL A 154 7.00 11.07 -2.01
N HIS A 155 6.91 10.79 -0.71
CA HIS A 155 5.75 11.13 0.11
C HIS A 155 4.43 10.78 -0.58
N GLY A 156 4.38 9.60 -1.17
CA GLY A 156 3.21 9.02 -1.83
C GLY A 156 2.75 9.72 -3.10
N LYS A 157 3.61 10.50 -3.74
CA LYS A 157 3.40 11.04 -5.09
C LYS A 157 4.50 10.55 -6.04
N PRO A 158 4.17 10.16 -7.29
CA PRO A 158 5.17 9.87 -8.30
C PRO A 158 6.15 11.04 -8.46
N TYR A 159 7.44 10.74 -8.49
CA TYR A 159 8.51 11.71 -8.71
C TYR A 159 9.16 11.50 -10.06
N LYS A 160 9.77 10.33 -10.30
CA LYS A 160 10.48 10.02 -11.53
C LYS A 160 10.79 8.53 -11.67
N ASP A 161 10.85 8.05 -12.90
CA ASP A 161 11.41 6.75 -13.24
C ASP A 161 12.93 6.84 -13.34
N LEU A 162 13.62 6.09 -12.47
CA LEU A 162 15.08 6.08 -12.39
C LEU A 162 15.59 4.65 -12.53
N ASP A 163 16.67 4.50 -13.31
CA ASP A 163 17.46 3.28 -13.27
C ASP A 163 18.23 3.19 -11.94
N ALA A 164 18.59 1.97 -11.53
CA ALA A 164 19.26 1.70 -10.27
C ALA A 164 20.57 2.49 -10.08
N ARG A 165 21.29 2.83 -11.15
CA ARG A 165 22.54 3.59 -11.06
C ARG A 165 22.25 5.07 -10.85
N THR A 166 21.38 5.66 -11.66
CA THR A 166 20.99 7.08 -11.51
C THR A 166 20.37 7.34 -10.13
N TYR A 167 19.54 6.41 -9.64
CA TYR A 167 18.99 6.47 -8.29
C TYR A 167 20.09 6.59 -7.22
N ARG A 168 21.11 5.71 -7.32
CA ARG A 168 22.22 5.67 -6.36
C ARG A 168 23.18 6.85 -6.47
N GLU A 169 23.44 7.30 -7.68
CA GLU A 169 24.43 8.34 -7.95
C GLU A 169 23.92 9.74 -7.66
N SER A 170 22.63 9.99 -7.94
CA SER A 170 22.09 11.35 -7.97
C SER A 170 20.97 11.61 -6.97
N TYR A 171 20.12 10.62 -6.66
CA TYR A 171 18.91 10.86 -5.87
C TYR A 171 19.05 10.50 -4.39
N LEU A 172 19.89 9.51 -4.04
CA LEU A 172 20.02 9.07 -2.64
C LEU A 172 20.33 10.21 -1.66
N SER A 173 21.15 11.18 -2.03
CA SER A 173 21.46 12.34 -1.16
C SER A 173 20.23 13.18 -0.84
N GLU A 174 19.30 13.33 -1.77
CA GLU A 174 18.04 14.07 -1.57
C GLU A 174 17.10 13.25 -0.69
N ALA A 175 17.03 11.94 -0.95
CA ALA A 175 16.26 10.98 -0.16
C ALA A 175 16.69 10.95 1.32
N GLU A 176 17.97 11.18 1.65
CA GLU A 176 18.42 11.24 3.05
C GLU A 176 17.70 12.33 3.84
N GLY A 177 17.55 13.54 3.26
CA GLY A 177 16.88 14.66 3.90
C GLY A 177 15.42 14.32 4.19
N ILE A 178 14.73 13.82 3.15
CA ILE A 178 13.34 13.38 3.22
C ILE A 178 13.13 12.31 4.31
N VAL A 179 14.00 11.29 4.36
CA VAL A 179 13.95 10.21 5.34
C VAL A 179 14.15 10.73 6.76
N ARG A 180 15.16 11.60 6.98
CA ARG A 180 15.46 12.15 8.30
C ARG A 180 14.34 13.04 8.82
N GLU A 181 13.75 13.86 7.96
CA GLU A 181 12.62 14.72 8.32
C GLU A 181 11.37 13.89 8.66
N SER A 182 11.07 12.84 7.89
CA SER A 182 9.95 11.94 8.14
C SER A 182 10.10 11.24 9.49
N LEU A 183 11.30 10.70 9.75
CA LEU A 183 11.61 10.08 11.04
C LEU A 183 11.49 11.08 12.20
N ALA A 184 11.98 12.32 12.03
CA ALA A 184 11.86 13.35 13.05
C ALA A 184 10.40 13.71 13.36
N ARG A 185 9.55 13.82 12.33
CA ARG A 185 8.09 14.05 12.51
C ARG A 185 7.43 12.90 13.27
N LEU A 186 7.72 11.65 12.90
CA LEU A 186 7.19 10.49 13.63
C LEU A 186 7.68 10.45 15.08
N ARG A 187 8.97 10.69 15.34
CA ARG A 187 9.51 10.71 16.70
C ARG A 187 8.97 11.89 17.53
N ARG A 188 8.56 13.00 16.91
CA ARG A 188 7.89 14.09 17.62
C ARG A 188 6.47 13.70 18.04
N ASP A 189 5.76 12.99 17.18
CA ASP A 189 4.32 12.77 17.33
C ASP A 189 3.99 11.44 18.06
N TYR A 190 4.92 10.50 18.12
CA TYR A 190 4.77 9.16 18.72
C TYR A 190 5.82 8.91 19.81
N GLU A 191 5.47 8.09 20.80
CA GLU A 191 6.37 7.74 21.92
C GLU A 191 7.41 6.69 21.52
N LEU A 192 7.08 5.86 20.53
CA LEU A 192 7.91 4.77 20.03
C LEU A 192 7.74 4.61 18.52
N VAL A 193 8.85 4.44 17.81
CA VAL A 193 8.88 4.18 16.37
C VAL A 193 9.54 2.83 16.10
N VAL A 194 8.80 1.90 15.48
CA VAL A 194 9.32 0.59 15.06
C VAL A 194 9.85 0.71 13.63
N ILE A 195 11.15 0.59 13.47
CA ILE A 195 11.85 0.79 12.20
C ILE A 195 12.11 -0.58 11.56
N GLU A 196 11.71 -0.73 10.30
CA GLU A 196 11.98 -1.93 9.51
C GLU A 196 13.07 -1.66 8.47
N GLY A 197 14.22 -2.32 8.60
CA GLY A 197 15.29 -2.28 7.60
C GLY A 197 14.95 -3.02 6.31
N ALA A 198 15.76 -2.84 5.27
CA ALA A 198 15.57 -3.51 3.98
C ALA A 198 16.72 -4.46 3.67
N GLY A 199 16.41 -5.66 3.16
CA GLY A 199 17.44 -6.66 2.82
C GLY A 199 18.37 -6.98 4.00
N SER A 200 19.68 -7.04 3.71
CA SER A 200 20.77 -7.23 4.65
C SER A 200 21.55 -5.93 4.91
N PRO A 201 21.99 -5.64 6.15
CA PRO A 201 22.85 -4.49 6.44
C PRO A 201 24.30 -4.68 6.00
N ALA A 202 24.65 -5.88 5.52
CA ALA A 202 26.02 -6.27 5.17
C ALA A 202 26.31 -6.26 3.66
N GLU A 203 25.52 -5.54 2.86
CA GLU A 203 25.77 -5.35 1.42
C GLU A 203 26.94 -4.37 1.22
N VAL A 204 28.16 -4.90 1.18
CA VAL A 204 29.42 -4.12 1.14
C VAL A 204 29.47 -3.07 0.02
N ASN A 205 28.79 -3.35 -1.10
CA ASN A 205 28.72 -2.50 -2.28
C ASN A 205 27.64 -1.40 -2.22
N LEU A 206 26.78 -1.41 -1.19
CA LEU A 206 25.71 -0.43 -0.98
C LEU A 206 25.90 0.40 0.30
N LYS A 207 26.86 0.01 1.13
CA LYS A 207 27.05 0.52 2.50
C LYS A 207 27.36 2.01 2.56
N ASP A 208 28.12 2.55 1.60
CA ASP A 208 28.52 3.96 1.55
C ASP A 208 27.34 4.92 1.30
N ARG A 209 26.22 4.40 0.77
CA ARG A 209 25.02 5.18 0.43
C ARG A 209 23.75 4.53 0.96
N ASP A 210 23.82 3.97 2.16
CA ASP A 210 22.69 3.31 2.80
C ASP A 210 21.69 4.31 3.38
N ILE A 211 20.40 4.17 3.09
CA ILE A 211 19.31 4.92 3.77
C ILE A 211 18.32 3.99 4.47
N VAL A 212 18.58 2.68 4.47
CA VAL A 212 17.61 1.65 4.88
C VAL A 212 18.07 0.80 6.05
N ASN A 213 19.37 0.76 6.38
CA ASN A 213 19.92 -0.10 7.40
C ASN A 213 20.75 0.67 8.45
N MET A 214 22.06 0.46 8.51
CA MET A 214 22.90 0.92 9.60
C MET A 214 23.05 2.43 9.67
N ARG A 215 23.06 3.11 8.53
CA ARG A 215 23.12 4.57 8.55
C ARG A 215 21.82 5.18 9.06
N LEU A 216 20.69 4.56 8.70
CA LEU A 216 19.38 4.89 9.28
C LEU A 216 19.35 4.60 10.79
N ALA A 217 19.88 3.45 11.23
CA ALA A 217 20.00 3.13 12.66
C ALA A 217 20.81 4.20 13.40
N GLY A 218 21.86 4.72 12.79
CA GLY A 218 22.63 5.86 13.29
C GLY A 218 21.81 7.15 13.41
N TRP A 219 21.07 7.53 12.37
CA TRP A 219 20.21 8.72 12.40
C TRP A 219 19.07 8.63 13.41
N ALA A 220 18.55 7.42 13.62
CA ALA A 220 17.47 7.12 14.54
C ALA A 220 17.93 6.92 15.99
N ASP A 221 19.25 6.81 16.19
CA ASP A 221 19.87 6.25 17.39
C ASP A 221 19.20 4.95 17.86
N ALA A 222 18.93 4.05 16.91
CA ALA A 222 18.11 2.87 17.14
C ALA A 222 18.96 1.67 17.59
N PRO A 223 18.59 0.99 18.69
CA PRO A 223 19.07 -0.37 18.94
C PRO A 223 18.54 -1.30 17.86
N VAL A 224 19.43 -2.14 17.32
CA VAL A 224 19.13 -3.04 16.19
C VAL A 224 18.93 -4.47 16.68
N LEU A 225 17.80 -5.06 16.30
CA LEU A 225 17.50 -6.47 16.45
C LEU A 225 17.76 -7.17 15.10
N LEU A 226 18.74 -8.08 15.04
CA LEU A 226 19.10 -8.77 13.80
C LEU A 226 18.33 -10.08 13.67
N VAL A 227 17.45 -10.15 12.68
CA VAL A 227 16.59 -11.29 12.38
C VAL A 227 17.28 -12.24 11.40
N ALA A 228 17.27 -13.54 11.69
CA ALA A 228 17.80 -14.57 10.81
C ALA A 228 16.79 -15.70 10.59
N ASP A 229 16.67 -16.16 9.35
CA ASP A 229 15.78 -17.27 8.97
C ASP A 229 16.51 -18.60 9.12
N ILE A 230 16.01 -19.48 9.99
CA ILE A 230 16.59 -20.82 10.19
C ILE A 230 16.05 -21.87 9.21
N ASP A 231 14.89 -21.63 8.59
CA ASP A 231 14.24 -22.57 7.64
C ASP A 231 15.09 -22.73 6.38
N ARG A 232 15.85 -21.69 6.01
CA ARG A 232 16.80 -21.71 4.89
C ARG A 232 18.15 -22.37 5.20
N GLY A 233 18.40 -22.73 6.47
CA GLY A 233 19.69 -23.26 6.94
C GLY A 233 20.79 -22.19 7.03
N GLY A 234 21.92 -22.55 7.65
CA GLY A 234 23.10 -21.67 7.73
C GLY A 234 22.97 -20.47 8.69
N VAL A 235 21.95 -20.44 9.56
CA VAL A 235 21.59 -19.29 10.40
C VAL A 235 22.76 -18.68 11.18
N PHE A 236 23.61 -19.53 11.79
CA PHE A 236 24.78 -19.09 12.56
C PHE A 236 25.83 -18.41 11.69
N ALA A 237 26.10 -18.97 10.50
CA ALA A 237 27.05 -18.41 9.56
C ALA A 237 26.55 -17.06 9.02
N SER A 238 25.25 -16.94 8.74
CA SER A 238 24.64 -15.69 8.29
C SER A 238 24.74 -14.59 9.35
N ILE A 239 24.48 -14.89 10.62
CA ILE A 239 24.61 -13.92 11.71
C ILE A 239 26.07 -13.51 11.89
N VAL A 240 26.97 -14.48 12.05
CA VAL A 240 28.40 -14.20 12.27
C VAL A 240 28.98 -13.44 11.08
N GLY A 241 28.72 -13.89 9.85
CA GLY A 241 29.18 -13.21 8.64
C GLY A 241 28.67 -11.78 8.52
N THR A 242 27.41 -11.54 8.89
CA THR A 242 26.84 -10.18 8.95
C THR A 242 27.66 -9.32 9.92
N LEU A 243 27.85 -9.77 11.17
CA LEU A 243 28.60 -9.00 12.17
C LEU A 243 30.06 -8.75 11.79
N GLU A 244 30.71 -9.69 11.09
CA GLU A 244 32.09 -9.52 10.62
C GLU A 244 32.25 -8.47 9.52
N ILE A 245 31.18 -8.18 8.75
CA ILE A 245 31.17 -7.14 7.72
C ILE A 245 30.87 -5.75 8.32
N LEU A 246 30.17 -5.70 9.44
CA LEU A 246 29.84 -4.45 10.14
C LEU A 246 31.08 -3.79 10.75
N THR A 247 31.09 -2.46 10.77
CA THR A 247 32.09 -1.69 11.53
C THR A 247 31.89 -1.92 13.03
N PRO A 248 32.90 -1.62 13.89
CA PRO A 248 32.72 -1.75 15.34
C PRO A 248 31.53 -0.96 15.90
N GLU A 249 31.27 0.24 15.39
CA GLU A 249 30.13 1.07 15.81
C GLU A 249 28.79 0.43 15.40
N GLU A 250 28.66 -0.02 14.15
CA GLU A 250 27.46 -0.69 13.67
C GLU A 250 27.20 -2.00 14.41
N ARG A 251 28.28 -2.75 14.70
CA ARG A 251 28.24 -3.97 15.49
C ARG A 251 27.77 -3.67 16.91
N ASP A 252 28.15 -2.56 17.52
CA ASP A 252 27.66 -2.17 18.86
C ASP A 252 26.16 -1.85 18.87
N ARG A 253 25.64 -1.26 17.79
CA ARG A 253 24.20 -0.98 17.64
C ARG A 253 23.34 -2.24 17.60
N VAL A 254 23.86 -3.37 17.12
CA VAL A 254 23.17 -4.66 17.21
C VAL A 254 23.07 -5.08 18.68
N LYS A 255 21.87 -5.14 19.25
CA LYS A 255 21.65 -5.50 20.66
C LYS A 255 21.28 -6.95 20.89
N GLY A 256 20.87 -7.67 19.86
CA GLY A 256 20.62 -9.11 19.93
C GLY A 256 20.07 -9.72 18.65
N PHE A 257 19.82 -11.03 18.69
CA PHE A 257 19.36 -11.80 17.54
C PHE A 257 17.94 -12.34 17.74
N ILE A 258 17.19 -12.42 16.64
CA ILE A 258 15.92 -13.14 16.57
C ILE A 258 16.08 -14.26 15.55
N ILE A 259 15.97 -15.51 16.01
CA ILE A 259 15.96 -16.68 15.13
C ILE A 259 14.51 -16.95 14.73
N ASN A 260 14.17 -16.75 13.46
CA ASN A 260 12.79 -16.83 12.98
C ASN A 260 12.52 -18.09 12.16
N LYS A 261 11.24 -18.44 12.03
CA LYS A 261 10.71 -19.59 11.27
C LYS A 261 11.23 -20.95 11.75
N PHE A 262 11.49 -21.09 13.05
CA PHE A 262 11.98 -22.35 13.60
C PHE A 262 10.94 -23.47 13.50
N ARG A 263 11.38 -24.68 13.13
CA ARG A 263 10.55 -25.88 13.08
C ARG A 263 11.19 -26.97 13.93
N GLY A 264 10.47 -27.47 14.92
CA GLY A 264 10.92 -28.57 15.77
C GLY A 264 11.02 -28.18 17.25
N ASP A 265 11.85 -28.93 17.99
CA ASP A 265 12.06 -28.75 19.42
C ASP A 265 13.23 -27.77 19.67
N VAL A 266 12.91 -26.62 20.30
CA VAL A 266 13.88 -25.54 20.56
C VAL A 266 15.00 -26.01 21.49
N THR A 267 14.76 -27.00 22.35
CA THR A 267 15.77 -27.53 23.28
C THR A 267 16.98 -28.13 22.56
N LEU A 268 16.76 -28.66 21.34
CA LEU A 268 17.83 -29.19 20.49
C LEU A 268 18.73 -28.09 19.91
N LEU A 269 18.22 -26.86 19.81
CA LEU A 269 18.96 -25.72 19.27
C LEU A 269 19.86 -25.05 20.32
N LYS A 270 19.57 -25.25 21.61
CA LYS A 270 20.21 -24.54 22.72
C LYS A 270 21.75 -24.53 22.67
N PRO A 271 22.47 -25.65 22.44
CA PRO A 271 23.93 -25.62 22.36
C PRO A 271 24.48 -24.69 21.26
N GLY A 272 23.75 -24.56 20.14
CA GLY A 272 24.11 -23.65 19.07
C GLY A 272 23.84 -22.18 19.40
N LEU A 273 22.77 -21.91 20.16
CA LEU A 273 22.48 -20.56 20.66
C LEU A 273 23.55 -20.11 21.67
N ASP A 274 23.89 -20.97 22.63
CA ASP A 274 24.94 -20.70 23.64
C ASP A 274 26.28 -20.40 22.95
N TRP A 275 26.63 -21.17 21.91
CA TRP A 275 27.82 -20.91 21.09
C TRP A 275 27.76 -19.55 20.38
N LEU A 276 26.61 -19.18 19.82
CA LEU A 276 26.43 -17.92 19.11
C LEU A 276 26.60 -16.73 20.06
N GLU A 277 26.00 -16.79 21.24
CA GLU A 277 26.14 -15.75 22.27
C GLU A 277 27.59 -15.63 22.73
N GLN A 278 28.27 -16.75 22.99
CA GLN A 278 29.70 -16.74 23.35
C GLN A 278 30.57 -16.17 22.22
N LYS A 279 30.28 -16.52 20.96
CA LYS A 279 31.05 -16.09 19.79
C LYS A 279 30.89 -14.61 19.50
N THR A 280 29.70 -14.06 19.70
CA THR A 280 29.34 -12.69 19.30
C THR A 280 29.30 -11.70 20.45
N GLY A 281 29.21 -12.17 21.69
CA GLY A 281 29.02 -11.35 22.89
C GLY A 281 27.65 -10.68 22.97
N LYS A 282 26.65 -11.18 22.22
CA LYS A 282 25.31 -10.60 22.12
C LYS A 282 24.24 -11.66 22.34
N PRO A 283 23.13 -11.35 23.03
CA PRO A 283 22.09 -12.31 23.38
C PRO A 283 21.26 -12.75 22.16
N VAL A 284 20.75 -13.97 22.24
CA VAL A 284 19.62 -14.44 21.41
C VAL A 284 18.34 -14.09 22.15
N LEU A 285 17.62 -13.08 21.66
CA LEU A 285 16.42 -12.54 22.30
C LEU A 285 15.19 -13.42 22.11
N GLY A 286 15.22 -14.32 21.12
CA GLY A 286 14.10 -15.21 20.87
C GLY A 286 14.35 -16.18 19.74
N VAL A 287 13.70 -17.34 19.85
CA VAL A 287 13.56 -18.32 18.76
C VAL A 287 12.07 -18.42 18.46
N ILE A 288 11.64 -17.79 17.37
CA ILE A 288 10.24 -17.70 16.97
C ILE A 288 9.88 -18.94 16.15
N PRO A 289 8.99 -19.82 16.67
CA PRO A 289 8.53 -20.95 15.89
C PRO A 289 7.76 -20.49 14.66
N PHE A 290 7.83 -21.28 13.59
CA PHE A 290 6.99 -21.06 12.42
C PHE A 290 5.51 -21.13 12.81
N LEU A 291 4.77 -20.06 12.56
CA LEU A 291 3.35 -19.96 12.85
C LEU A 291 2.53 -20.33 11.59
N PRO A 292 1.96 -21.55 11.50
CA PRO A 292 1.12 -21.93 10.38
C PRO A 292 -0.24 -21.21 10.44
N GLY A 293 -0.81 -20.91 9.28
CA GLY A 293 -2.12 -20.27 9.18
C GLY A 293 -2.16 -18.88 9.84
N LEU A 294 -1.10 -18.10 9.63
CA LEU A 294 -1.16 -16.66 9.88
C LEU A 294 -1.60 -15.99 8.57
N GLU A 295 -2.81 -15.46 8.58
CA GLU A 295 -3.48 -14.88 7.41
C GLU A 295 -3.29 -13.36 7.43
N LEU A 296 -2.06 -12.91 7.14
CA LEU A 296 -1.71 -11.50 6.97
C LEU A 296 -1.25 -11.23 5.54
N GLU A 297 -1.31 -9.97 5.16
CA GLU A 297 -1.06 -9.52 3.78
C GLU A 297 0.43 -9.68 3.43
N ASP A 298 0.69 -10.27 2.27
CA ASP A 298 2.05 -10.46 1.78
C ASP A 298 2.54 -9.21 1.03
N GLU A 299 3.80 -8.87 1.22
CA GLU A 299 4.43 -7.69 0.62
C GLU A 299 4.95 -7.94 -0.81
N ASP A 300 5.43 -9.16 -1.10
CA ASP A 300 6.11 -9.51 -2.35
C ASP A 300 5.36 -10.61 -3.11
N SER A 301 5.32 -10.50 -4.44
CA SER A 301 4.80 -11.51 -5.37
C SER A 301 5.54 -12.86 -5.29
N ALA A 302 6.76 -12.90 -4.74
CA ALA A 302 7.47 -14.15 -4.45
C ALA A 302 6.68 -15.07 -3.49
N SER A 303 5.84 -14.49 -2.61
CA SER A 303 4.93 -15.22 -1.73
C SER A 303 3.85 -16.01 -2.48
N LEU A 304 3.55 -15.67 -3.74
CA LEU A 304 2.53 -16.37 -4.52
C LEU A 304 2.86 -17.87 -4.72
N GLU A 305 4.16 -18.22 -4.72
CA GLU A 305 4.60 -19.62 -4.82
C GLU A 305 4.36 -20.42 -3.54
N SER A 306 4.45 -19.78 -2.37
CA SER A 306 4.11 -20.43 -1.09
C SER A 306 2.59 -20.58 -0.96
N LYS A 307 1.82 -19.57 -1.38
CA LYS A 307 0.35 -19.62 -1.46
C LYS A 307 -0.16 -20.72 -2.40
N ARG A 308 0.52 -20.96 -3.54
CA ARG A 308 0.23 -22.09 -4.46
C ARG A 308 0.25 -23.47 -3.77
N LYS A 309 1.09 -23.66 -2.75
CA LYS A 309 1.27 -24.97 -2.08
C LYS A 309 0.26 -25.25 -0.97
N GLN A 310 -0.49 -24.25 -0.50
CA GLN A 310 -1.39 -24.37 0.66
C GLN A 310 -2.88 -24.58 0.29
N GLN A 311 -3.21 -24.77 -0.99
CA GLN A 311 -4.59 -24.68 -1.47
C GLN A 311 -5.30 -26.04 -1.50
N ARG A 312 -5.83 -26.46 -0.34
CA ARG A 312 -6.99 -27.36 -0.31
C ARG A 312 -8.19 -26.56 0.19
N PRO A 313 -9.31 -26.49 -0.56
CA PRO A 313 -10.52 -25.88 -0.04
C PRO A 313 -10.91 -26.58 1.27
N LYS A 314 -11.46 -25.81 2.22
CA LYS A 314 -11.93 -26.34 3.51
C LYS A 314 -13.06 -27.36 3.28
N GLU A 315 -13.78 -27.22 2.18
CA GLU A 315 -14.83 -28.12 1.73
C GLU A 315 -14.49 -28.89 0.44
N ALA A 316 -15.04 -30.10 0.31
CA ALA A 316 -14.88 -30.93 -0.89
C ALA A 316 -15.54 -30.33 -2.15
N ARG A 317 -16.58 -29.51 -1.96
CA ARG A 317 -17.31 -28.81 -3.02
C ARG A 317 -16.96 -27.33 -2.94
N ALA A 318 -16.10 -26.87 -3.85
CA ALA A 318 -15.62 -25.49 -3.87
C ALA A 318 -15.71 -24.86 -5.27
N LEU A 319 -15.90 -23.55 -5.30
CA LEU A 319 -15.77 -22.71 -6.49
C LEU A 319 -14.29 -22.65 -6.89
N ASP A 320 -14.01 -22.87 -8.17
CA ASP A 320 -12.67 -22.75 -8.74
C ASP A 320 -12.46 -21.36 -9.33
N ILE A 321 -11.62 -20.54 -8.70
CA ILE A 321 -11.28 -19.20 -9.17
C ILE A 321 -9.85 -19.20 -9.69
N ALA A 322 -9.70 -18.96 -10.99
CA ALA A 322 -8.41 -18.82 -11.64
C ALA A 322 -7.95 -17.35 -11.61
N VAL A 323 -6.83 -17.06 -10.98
CA VAL A 323 -6.23 -15.72 -10.98
C VAL A 323 -5.04 -15.74 -11.92
N ILE A 324 -5.04 -14.85 -12.92
CA ILE A 324 -3.93 -14.80 -13.88
C ILE A 324 -2.69 -14.17 -13.21
N ARG A 325 -1.57 -14.91 -13.18
CA ARG A 325 -0.31 -14.42 -12.63
C ARG A 325 0.41 -13.59 -13.67
N LEU A 326 0.24 -12.27 -13.59
CA LEU A 326 0.96 -11.33 -14.42
C LEU A 326 2.42 -11.15 -13.93
N PRO A 327 3.40 -10.92 -14.82
CA PRO A 327 4.78 -10.65 -14.43
C PRO A 327 4.93 -9.46 -13.49
N ARG A 328 4.15 -8.40 -13.71
CA ARG A 328 4.15 -7.17 -12.90
C ARG A 328 2.84 -7.01 -12.14
N ILE A 329 2.31 -8.13 -11.64
CA ILE A 329 1.11 -8.14 -10.82
C ILE A 329 1.25 -7.15 -9.65
N ALA A 330 0.27 -6.27 -9.53
CA ALA A 330 0.20 -5.23 -8.51
C ALA A 330 -1.06 -5.40 -7.67
N ASN A 331 -0.98 -5.04 -6.39
CA ASN A 331 -2.09 -5.12 -5.44
C ASN A 331 -2.77 -6.51 -5.40
N PHE A 332 -1.99 -7.59 -5.52
CA PHE A 332 -2.57 -8.95 -5.51
C PHE A 332 -3.30 -9.29 -4.20
N THR A 333 -3.11 -8.50 -3.15
CA THR A 333 -3.87 -8.58 -1.90
C THR A 333 -5.38 -8.33 -2.08
N ASP A 334 -5.84 -7.83 -3.23
CA ASP A 334 -7.27 -7.71 -3.56
C ASP A 334 -8.00 -9.05 -3.48
N ILE A 335 -7.31 -10.15 -3.79
CA ILE A 335 -7.88 -11.49 -3.76
C ILE A 335 -7.76 -12.16 -2.39
N ASP A 336 -7.05 -11.56 -1.42
CA ASP A 336 -6.82 -12.18 -0.11
C ASP A 336 -8.13 -12.61 0.61
N PRO A 337 -9.22 -11.81 0.59
CA PRO A 337 -10.48 -12.20 1.20
C PRO A 337 -11.10 -13.48 0.62
N LEU A 338 -10.75 -13.85 -0.61
CA LEU A 338 -11.26 -15.07 -1.24
C LEU A 338 -10.58 -16.34 -0.68
N TYR A 339 -9.38 -16.25 -0.09
CA TYR A 339 -8.75 -17.40 0.59
C TYR A 339 -9.49 -17.79 1.86
N GLU A 340 -10.22 -16.84 2.45
CA GLU A 340 -10.95 -17.01 3.69
C GLU A 340 -12.32 -17.67 3.53
N GLU A 341 -12.81 -17.75 2.29
CA GLU A 341 -14.06 -18.38 1.91
C GLU A 341 -13.94 -19.91 1.92
N GLU A 342 -14.80 -20.59 2.68
CA GLU A 342 -14.69 -22.03 2.95
C GLU A 342 -14.85 -22.93 1.71
N ASP A 343 -15.66 -22.46 0.75
CA ASP A 343 -15.96 -23.12 -0.52
C ASP A 343 -15.36 -22.39 -1.71
N VAL A 344 -14.23 -21.71 -1.55
CA VAL A 344 -13.48 -21.12 -2.66
C VAL A 344 -12.09 -21.74 -2.72
N ARG A 345 -11.70 -22.16 -3.93
CA ARG A 345 -10.34 -22.55 -4.28
C ARG A 345 -9.81 -21.52 -5.25
N ILE A 346 -8.77 -20.82 -4.85
CA ILE A 346 -8.01 -19.93 -5.74
C ILE A 346 -6.85 -20.73 -6.33
N ARG A 347 -6.51 -20.50 -7.59
CA ARG A 347 -5.26 -20.96 -8.18
C ARG A 347 -4.68 -19.91 -9.11
N PHE A 348 -3.36 -19.75 -9.06
CA PHE A 348 -2.65 -18.85 -9.97
C PHE A 348 -2.33 -19.55 -11.29
N VAL A 349 -2.75 -18.96 -12.39
CA VAL A 349 -2.56 -19.49 -13.75
C VAL A 349 -1.44 -18.72 -14.44
N THR A 350 -0.49 -19.46 -15.01
CA THR A 350 0.70 -18.93 -15.69
C THR A 350 0.75 -19.29 -17.17
N SER A 351 -0.11 -20.19 -17.64
CA SER A 351 -0.17 -20.65 -19.03
C SER A 351 -1.59 -21.02 -19.43
N ALA A 352 -1.87 -21.03 -20.73
CA ALA A 352 -3.17 -21.45 -21.27
C ALA A 352 -3.57 -22.87 -20.85
N ASP A 353 -2.60 -23.79 -20.76
CA ASP A 353 -2.84 -25.19 -20.38
C ASP A 353 -3.25 -25.31 -18.90
N ASP A 354 -2.68 -24.46 -18.04
CA ASP A 354 -3.03 -24.41 -16.62
C ASP A 354 -4.44 -23.82 -16.38
N MET A 355 -5.01 -23.13 -17.37
CA MET A 355 -6.24 -22.36 -17.17
C MET A 355 -7.45 -23.26 -16.89
N GLY A 356 -7.57 -24.41 -17.56
CA GLY A 356 -8.73 -25.30 -17.39
C GLY A 356 -10.08 -24.58 -17.58
N TRP A 357 -11.12 -25.04 -16.89
CA TRP A 357 -12.48 -24.46 -16.93
C TRP A 357 -12.92 -24.00 -15.52
N PRO A 358 -12.40 -22.85 -15.04
CA PRO A 358 -12.76 -22.34 -13.72
C PRO A 358 -14.19 -21.79 -13.69
N ASP A 359 -14.72 -21.63 -12.49
CA ASP A 359 -16.01 -20.98 -12.27
C ASP A 359 -15.94 -19.45 -12.46
N ALA A 360 -14.76 -18.86 -12.26
CA ALA A 360 -14.45 -17.48 -12.62
C ALA A 360 -12.95 -17.29 -12.87
N VAL A 361 -12.63 -16.29 -13.68
CA VAL A 361 -11.26 -15.81 -13.94
C VAL A 361 -11.12 -14.40 -13.39
N ILE A 362 -10.01 -14.12 -12.71
CA ILE A 362 -9.64 -12.77 -12.26
C ILE A 362 -8.39 -12.32 -13.03
N LEU A 363 -8.48 -11.17 -13.69
CA LEU A 363 -7.34 -10.39 -14.16
C LEU A 363 -7.01 -9.35 -13.08
N PRO A 364 -5.90 -9.52 -12.33
CA PRO A 364 -5.54 -8.61 -11.24
C PRO A 364 -4.96 -7.30 -11.78
N GLY A 365 -4.64 -6.38 -10.86
CA GLY A 365 -3.91 -5.16 -11.18
C GLY A 365 -2.52 -5.44 -11.75
N SER A 366 -2.01 -4.51 -12.54
CA SER A 366 -0.67 -4.54 -13.12
C SER A 366 0.00 -3.18 -12.92
N GLN A 367 1.30 -3.18 -12.65
CA GLN A 367 2.12 -1.96 -12.65
C GLN A 367 2.52 -1.53 -14.07
N ASN A 368 2.40 -2.42 -15.06
CA ASN A 368 2.60 -2.09 -16.47
C ASN A 368 1.64 -2.94 -17.31
N THR A 369 0.47 -2.36 -17.56
CA THR A 369 -0.67 -3.00 -18.20
C THR A 369 -0.35 -3.38 -19.65
N MET A 370 0.40 -2.58 -20.40
CA MET A 370 0.68 -2.88 -21.81
C MET A 370 1.63 -4.06 -22.00
N GLU A 371 2.71 -4.12 -21.21
CA GLU A 371 3.66 -5.24 -21.28
C GLU A 371 3.07 -6.53 -20.71
N ASP A 372 2.26 -6.44 -19.66
CA ASP A 372 1.56 -7.61 -19.12
C ASP A 372 0.47 -8.12 -20.10
N LEU A 373 -0.21 -7.23 -20.84
CA LEU A 373 -1.11 -7.66 -21.93
C LEU A 373 -0.34 -8.34 -23.07
N ALA A 374 0.84 -7.84 -23.42
CA ALA A 374 1.72 -8.50 -24.40
C ALA A 374 2.19 -9.87 -23.91
N TYR A 375 2.43 -10.02 -22.60
CA TYR A 375 2.73 -11.30 -21.99
C TYR A 375 1.55 -12.29 -22.06
N LEU A 376 0.31 -11.85 -21.79
CA LEU A 376 -0.87 -12.71 -21.95
C LEU A 376 -0.98 -13.30 -23.36
N ARG A 377 -0.64 -12.51 -24.38
CA ARG A 377 -0.60 -12.95 -25.77
C ARG A 377 0.54 -13.92 -26.05
N SER A 378 1.73 -13.65 -25.51
CA SER A 378 2.91 -14.48 -25.78
C SER A 378 2.78 -15.88 -25.18
N CYS A 379 2.01 -16.05 -24.09
CA CYS A 379 1.72 -17.34 -23.47
C CYS A 379 0.34 -17.92 -23.86
N GLY A 380 -0.40 -17.28 -24.78
CA GLY A 380 -1.69 -17.76 -25.30
C GLY A 380 -2.87 -17.66 -24.32
N LEU A 381 -2.70 -16.98 -23.19
CA LEU A 381 -3.76 -16.79 -22.20
C LEU A 381 -4.89 -15.90 -22.71
N ASP A 382 -4.59 -14.93 -23.57
CA ASP A 382 -5.58 -14.08 -24.23
C ASP A 382 -6.61 -14.91 -25.02
N GLN A 383 -6.14 -15.88 -25.80
CA GLN A 383 -6.98 -16.78 -26.60
C GLN A 383 -7.74 -17.76 -25.70
N ALA A 384 -7.11 -18.25 -24.63
CA ALA A 384 -7.76 -19.12 -23.67
C ALA A 384 -8.92 -18.41 -22.95
N ILE A 385 -8.72 -17.14 -22.56
CA ILE A 385 -9.76 -16.27 -21.97
C ILE A 385 -10.88 -16.01 -22.98
N ALA A 386 -10.55 -15.69 -24.23
CA ALA A 386 -11.55 -15.46 -25.27
C ALA A 386 -12.43 -16.70 -25.51
N ARG A 387 -11.82 -17.90 -25.59
CA ARG A 387 -12.55 -19.17 -25.70
C ARG A 387 -13.44 -19.42 -24.49
N TYR A 388 -12.90 -19.21 -23.28
CA TYR A 388 -13.64 -19.38 -22.02
C TYR A 388 -14.88 -18.48 -21.95
N ILE A 389 -14.75 -17.21 -22.34
CA ILE A 389 -15.89 -16.30 -22.43
C ILE A 389 -16.89 -16.73 -23.51
N GLY A 390 -16.41 -17.20 -24.67
CA GLY A 390 -17.26 -17.69 -25.76
C GLY A 390 -18.19 -18.83 -25.38
N GLU A 391 -17.88 -19.57 -24.31
CA GLU A 391 -18.71 -20.64 -23.76
C GLU A 391 -19.46 -20.24 -22.47
N GLY A 392 -19.57 -18.93 -22.18
CA GLY A 392 -20.34 -18.41 -21.05
C GLY A 392 -19.56 -18.28 -19.74
N GLY A 393 -18.23 -18.27 -19.79
CA GLY A 393 -17.36 -18.06 -18.64
C GLY A 393 -17.52 -16.69 -17.97
N ARG A 394 -16.97 -16.55 -16.76
CA ARG A 394 -17.04 -15.32 -15.94
C ARG A 394 -15.67 -14.70 -15.75
N VAL A 395 -15.53 -13.40 -16.01
CA VAL A 395 -14.26 -12.67 -15.86
C VAL A 395 -14.44 -11.40 -15.02
N ALA A 396 -13.57 -11.22 -14.04
CA ALA A 396 -13.44 -9.98 -13.27
C ALA A 396 -12.08 -9.33 -13.58
N GLY A 397 -12.07 -8.05 -13.95
CA GLY A 397 -10.84 -7.26 -14.12
C GLY A 397 -10.68 -6.22 -13.01
N LEU A 398 -9.51 -6.16 -12.38
CA LEU A 398 -9.18 -5.17 -11.35
C LEU A 398 -8.06 -4.26 -11.85
N CYS A 399 -8.28 -2.94 -11.84
CA CYS A 399 -7.30 -1.92 -12.26
C CYS A 399 -6.68 -2.24 -13.63
N GLY A 400 -5.38 -2.53 -13.71
CA GLY A 400 -4.73 -2.94 -14.96
C GLY A 400 -5.45 -4.10 -15.67
N GLY A 401 -5.97 -5.08 -14.93
CA GLY A 401 -6.80 -6.15 -15.48
C GLY A 401 -8.11 -5.64 -16.09
N TYR A 402 -8.75 -4.63 -15.50
CA TYR A 402 -9.93 -3.97 -16.09
C TYR A 402 -9.58 -3.22 -17.37
N GLN A 403 -8.45 -2.50 -17.38
CA GLN A 403 -7.96 -1.81 -18.57
C GLN A 403 -7.71 -2.80 -19.73
N MET A 404 -7.11 -3.97 -19.43
CA MET A 404 -6.92 -5.04 -20.43
C MET A 404 -8.23 -5.57 -21.02
N LEU A 405 -9.33 -5.58 -20.26
CA LEU A 405 -10.64 -6.02 -20.76
C LEU A 405 -11.23 -5.07 -21.81
N GLY A 406 -10.78 -3.81 -21.85
CA GLY A 406 -11.25 -2.82 -22.82
C GLY A 406 -10.91 -3.16 -24.27
N LYS A 407 -11.36 -2.30 -25.20
CA LYS A 407 -11.06 -2.44 -26.63
C LYS A 407 -9.66 -1.98 -26.99
N LYS A 408 -9.13 -0.98 -26.29
CA LYS A 408 -7.89 -0.31 -26.68
C LYS A 408 -7.17 0.30 -25.48
N LEU A 409 -5.85 0.19 -25.51
CA LEU A 409 -4.90 0.82 -24.61
C LEU A 409 -4.04 1.79 -25.44
N ILE A 410 -3.94 3.03 -25.00
CA ILE A 410 -3.22 4.10 -25.72
C ILE A 410 -2.16 4.65 -24.77
N ASP A 411 -0.91 4.64 -25.21
CA ASP A 411 0.23 5.18 -24.48
C ASP A 411 0.90 6.25 -25.34
N SER A 412 0.43 7.50 -25.21
CA SER A 412 0.89 8.60 -26.05
C SER A 412 2.31 9.05 -25.73
N GLU A 413 2.79 8.79 -24.51
CA GLU A 413 4.08 9.27 -24.01
C GLU A 413 5.13 8.14 -23.90
N SER A 414 4.76 6.88 -24.21
CA SER A 414 5.62 5.69 -24.10
C SER A 414 6.04 5.37 -22.66
N ASP A 415 5.17 5.66 -21.68
CA ASP A 415 5.41 5.43 -20.25
C ASP A 415 5.27 3.93 -19.90
N GLU A 416 4.36 3.23 -20.56
CA GLU A 416 4.05 1.82 -20.30
C GLU A 416 4.82 0.92 -21.26
N SER A 417 4.95 1.28 -22.53
CA SER A 417 5.67 0.46 -23.50
C SER A 417 6.23 1.26 -24.67
N ASN A 418 7.11 0.63 -25.45
CA ASN A 418 7.56 1.18 -26.74
C ASN A 418 6.44 1.20 -27.82
N ARG A 419 5.22 0.77 -27.49
CA ARG A 419 4.06 0.77 -28.39
C ARG A 419 3.15 1.92 -28.00
N SER A 420 2.84 2.79 -28.96
CA SER A 420 1.89 3.89 -28.72
C SER A 420 0.44 3.43 -28.55
N GLU A 421 0.14 2.21 -28.98
CA GLU A 421 -1.21 1.64 -28.94
C GLU A 421 -1.15 0.10 -28.87
N SER A 422 -2.12 -0.49 -28.17
CA SER A 422 -2.39 -1.91 -28.18
C SER A 422 -3.89 -2.14 -28.16
N SER A 423 -4.40 -3.07 -28.98
CA SER A 423 -5.77 -3.56 -28.80
C SER A 423 -5.87 -4.22 -27.42
N GLY A 424 -6.96 -4.03 -26.70
CA GLY A 424 -7.24 -4.80 -25.48
C GLY A 424 -7.80 -6.19 -25.81
N LEU A 425 -8.42 -6.85 -24.85
CA LEU A 425 -9.13 -8.12 -25.04
C LEU A 425 -10.51 -7.92 -25.70
N GLY A 426 -11.01 -6.67 -25.73
CA GLY A 426 -12.25 -6.31 -26.43
C GLY A 426 -13.51 -6.82 -25.77
N LEU A 427 -13.48 -7.10 -24.46
CA LEU A 427 -14.57 -7.68 -23.69
C LEU A 427 -15.50 -6.62 -23.07
N LEU A 428 -14.99 -5.41 -22.84
CA LEU A 428 -15.75 -4.27 -22.33
C LEU A 428 -15.67 -3.07 -23.30
N PRO A 429 -16.72 -2.24 -23.40
CA PRO A 429 -16.77 -1.09 -24.31
C PRO A 429 -16.00 0.11 -23.75
N THR A 430 -14.73 -0.10 -23.38
CA THR A 430 -13.87 0.90 -22.76
C THR A 430 -12.57 1.08 -23.54
N GLU A 431 -11.98 2.25 -23.42
CA GLU A 431 -10.59 2.51 -23.84
C GLU A 431 -9.85 3.23 -22.73
N THR A 432 -8.59 2.89 -22.53
CA THR A 432 -7.73 3.53 -21.54
C THR A 432 -6.65 4.32 -22.25
N LEU A 433 -6.55 5.61 -21.90
CA LEU A 433 -5.44 6.48 -22.28
C LEU A 433 -4.51 6.62 -21.09
N PHE A 434 -3.29 6.11 -21.18
CA PHE A 434 -2.25 6.34 -20.18
C PHE A 434 -1.80 7.79 -20.24
N VAL A 435 -1.88 8.44 -19.08
CA VAL A 435 -1.43 9.81 -18.85
C VAL A 435 -0.53 9.81 -17.61
N PRO A 436 0.43 10.75 -17.50
CA PRO A 436 1.35 10.81 -16.36
C PRO A 436 0.68 11.08 -15.01
N ASP A 437 -0.54 11.61 -15.01
CA ASP A 437 -1.30 11.87 -13.78
C ASP A 437 -1.83 10.56 -13.19
N ASN A 438 -1.31 10.21 -12.01
CA ASN A 438 -1.81 9.08 -11.23
C ASN A 438 -2.98 9.52 -10.36
N LYS A 439 -4.09 8.79 -10.45
CA LYS A 439 -5.21 8.94 -9.52
C LYS A 439 -4.94 8.07 -8.30
N THR A 440 -4.85 8.69 -7.12
CA THR A 440 -4.63 8.01 -5.83
C THR A 440 -5.65 8.52 -4.80
N GLU A 441 -6.73 7.79 -4.58
CA GLU A 441 -7.87 8.28 -3.79
C GLU A 441 -8.55 7.16 -3.01
N ARG A 442 -9.10 7.49 -1.84
CA ARG A 442 -10.02 6.60 -1.13
C ARG A 442 -11.43 6.82 -1.63
N ILE A 443 -12.12 5.70 -1.84
CA ILE A 443 -13.39 5.67 -2.54
C ILE A 443 -14.43 4.99 -1.65
N ALA A 444 -15.61 5.60 -1.57
CA ALA A 444 -16.80 5.01 -0.97
C ALA A 444 -17.96 5.06 -1.96
N GLY A 445 -18.84 4.07 -1.91
CA GLY A 445 -19.84 3.90 -2.93
C GLY A 445 -20.84 2.80 -2.67
N TYR A 446 -21.53 2.43 -3.73
CA TYR A 446 -22.45 1.32 -3.75
C TYR A 446 -22.18 0.44 -4.97
N ALA A 447 -22.29 -0.87 -4.77
CA ALA A 447 -22.37 -1.85 -5.84
C ALA A 447 -23.85 -2.05 -6.19
N ASP A 448 -24.21 -1.68 -7.40
CA ASP A 448 -25.57 -1.75 -7.91
C ASP A 448 -25.73 -2.94 -8.85
N GLY A 449 -26.94 -3.50 -8.92
CA GLY A 449 -27.23 -4.59 -9.85
C GLY A 449 -26.52 -5.90 -9.51
N TRP A 450 -26.05 -6.09 -8.26
CA TRP A 450 -25.46 -7.34 -7.74
C TRP A 450 -26.45 -8.20 -6.96
N GLU A 451 -27.38 -7.56 -6.26
CA GLU A 451 -28.48 -8.16 -5.52
C GLU A 451 -29.78 -7.44 -5.93
N GLU A 452 -30.86 -8.20 -6.16
CA GLU A 452 -32.10 -7.63 -6.66
C GLU A 452 -32.71 -6.66 -5.64
N GLY A 453 -33.00 -5.42 -6.07
CA GLY A 453 -33.61 -4.40 -5.22
C GLY A 453 -32.70 -3.83 -4.13
N ARG A 454 -31.40 -4.16 -4.10
CA ARG A 454 -30.47 -3.70 -3.07
C ARG A 454 -29.15 -3.18 -3.64
N ALA A 455 -28.79 -1.96 -3.24
CA ALA A 455 -27.46 -1.40 -3.44
C ALA A 455 -26.57 -1.78 -2.25
N ILE A 456 -25.43 -2.41 -2.52
CA ILE A 456 -24.52 -2.91 -1.47
C ILE A 456 -23.46 -1.84 -1.17
N PRO A 457 -23.31 -1.36 0.08
CA PRO A 457 -22.27 -0.39 0.39
C PRO A 457 -20.88 -0.97 0.18
N ILE A 458 -20.00 -0.19 -0.44
CA ILE A 458 -18.62 -0.58 -0.69
C ILE A 458 -17.65 0.54 -0.32
N LYS A 459 -16.44 0.14 0.03
CA LYS A 459 -15.26 0.99 0.17
C LYS A 459 -14.08 0.39 -0.57
N GLY A 460 -13.18 1.24 -1.00
CA GLY A 460 -11.95 0.82 -1.65
C GLY A 460 -11.06 2.01 -1.91
N TYR A 461 -10.16 1.85 -2.86
CA TYR A 461 -9.29 2.93 -3.31
C TYR A 461 -8.96 2.79 -4.78
N GLU A 462 -8.68 3.91 -5.41
CA GLU A 462 -8.16 3.96 -6.76
C GLU A 462 -6.68 4.30 -6.68
N ILE A 463 -5.87 3.50 -7.35
CA ILE A 463 -4.45 3.76 -7.56
C ILE A 463 -4.07 3.25 -8.95
N HIS A 464 -4.21 4.12 -9.94
CA HIS A 464 -4.00 3.73 -11.32
C HIS A 464 -3.47 4.87 -12.17
N MET A 465 -2.79 4.47 -13.23
CA MET A 465 -2.41 5.36 -14.32
C MET A 465 -3.47 5.28 -15.41
N GLY A 466 -3.73 6.41 -16.03
CA GLY A 466 -4.58 6.49 -17.20
C GLY A 466 -6.07 6.72 -16.94
N LEU A 467 -6.69 7.32 -17.94
CA LEU A 467 -8.10 7.68 -17.97
C LEU A 467 -8.86 6.66 -18.81
N THR A 468 -9.79 5.95 -18.18
CA THR A 468 -10.66 5.01 -18.87
C THR A 468 -11.95 5.70 -19.27
N ARG A 469 -12.27 5.67 -20.57
CA ARG A 469 -13.51 6.24 -21.13
C ARG A 469 -14.41 5.13 -21.68
N PHE A 470 -15.72 5.36 -21.60
CA PHE A 470 -16.72 4.47 -22.17
C PHE A 470 -17.00 4.84 -23.63
N LEU A 471 -17.00 3.84 -24.51
CA LEU A 471 -17.27 3.99 -25.95
C LEU A 471 -18.76 4.00 -26.29
N SER A 472 -19.59 3.51 -25.37
CA SER A 472 -21.04 3.46 -25.49
C SER A 472 -21.66 3.47 -24.09
N PRO A 473 -22.93 3.88 -23.95
CA PRO A 473 -23.68 3.63 -22.72
C PRO A 473 -23.63 2.14 -22.36
N GLY A 474 -23.51 1.83 -21.07
CA GLY A 474 -23.40 0.47 -20.58
C GLY A 474 -23.80 0.37 -19.12
N GLU A 475 -23.80 -0.86 -18.59
CA GLU A 475 -24.01 -1.09 -17.16
C GLU A 475 -22.72 -0.87 -16.39
N HIS A 476 -22.83 -0.23 -15.24
CA HIS A 476 -21.72 0.04 -14.34
C HIS A 476 -21.89 -0.81 -13.08
N PRO A 477 -20.86 -1.56 -12.66
CA PRO A 477 -20.95 -2.39 -11.46
C PRO A 477 -21.02 -1.56 -10.17
N PHE A 478 -20.53 -0.31 -10.20
CA PHE A 478 -20.41 0.55 -9.04
C PHE A 478 -20.80 2.01 -9.35
N ARG A 479 -21.29 2.70 -8.32
CA ARG A 479 -21.33 4.16 -8.26
C ARG A 479 -20.57 4.65 -7.03
N VAL A 480 -19.65 5.57 -7.24
CA VAL A 480 -18.62 5.87 -6.25
C VAL A 480 -18.35 7.36 -6.13
N ARG A 481 -17.71 7.76 -5.04
CA ARG A 481 -17.20 9.11 -4.80
C ARG A 481 -15.92 9.07 -3.98
N ASN A 482 -15.15 10.16 -4.04
CA ASN A 482 -14.00 10.34 -3.17
C ASN A 482 -14.46 10.54 -1.71
N GLU A 483 -13.85 9.82 -0.76
CA GLU A 483 -14.22 9.94 0.68
C GLU A 483 -14.03 11.36 1.23
N ARG A 484 -13.22 12.20 0.58
CA ARG A 484 -12.94 13.58 0.99
C ARG A 484 -13.93 14.61 0.45
N GLU A 485 -14.64 14.28 -0.62
CA GLU A 485 -15.68 15.13 -1.19
C GLU A 485 -16.97 14.87 -0.40
N GLY A 486 -17.57 15.93 0.16
CA GLY A 486 -18.58 15.85 1.22
C GLY A 486 -19.83 15.01 0.92
N GLU A 487 -20.77 14.95 1.87
CA GLU A 487 -21.88 13.99 1.83
C GLU A 487 -23.05 14.33 0.88
N ARG A 488 -22.86 15.08 -0.23
CA ARG A 488 -23.98 15.34 -1.15
C ARG A 488 -24.29 14.10 -1.98
N GLN A 489 -25.58 13.88 -2.24
CA GLN A 489 -26.07 12.71 -2.98
C GLN A 489 -25.73 12.76 -4.47
N ASP A 490 -25.47 13.94 -5.02
CA ASP A 490 -25.15 14.15 -6.44
C ASP A 490 -23.66 13.90 -6.80
N ASP A 491 -22.83 13.56 -5.82
CA ASP A 491 -21.37 13.40 -6.00
C ASP A 491 -20.96 11.98 -6.45
N PHE A 492 -21.92 11.04 -6.58
CA PHE A 492 -21.62 9.69 -7.06
C PHE A 492 -21.52 9.64 -8.58
N HIS A 493 -20.39 9.14 -9.09
CA HIS A 493 -20.17 8.87 -10.51
C HIS A 493 -20.10 7.37 -10.80
N PRO A 494 -20.45 6.92 -12.02
CA PRO A 494 -20.32 5.53 -12.41
C PRO A 494 -18.84 5.10 -12.42
N GLU A 495 -18.57 3.89 -11.94
CA GLU A 495 -17.23 3.30 -11.93
C GLU A 495 -17.26 1.84 -12.41
N GLY A 496 -16.31 1.52 -13.30
CA GLY A 496 -16.20 0.23 -13.97
C GLY A 496 -17.18 0.03 -15.12
N ALA A 497 -17.10 -1.14 -15.77
CA ALA A 497 -18.06 -1.58 -16.80
C ALA A 497 -18.44 -3.04 -16.56
N MET A 498 -19.67 -3.40 -16.93
CA MET A 498 -20.23 -4.74 -16.76
C MET A 498 -21.08 -5.14 -17.98
N THR A 499 -21.06 -6.41 -18.36
CA THR A 499 -22.01 -6.97 -19.34
C THR A 499 -23.40 -7.11 -18.74
N SER A 500 -24.46 -7.07 -19.55
CA SER A 500 -25.85 -7.11 -19.05
C SER A 500 -26.22 -8.40 -18.31
N ASP A 501 -25.46 -9.48 -18.49
CA ASP A 501 -25.61 -10.73 -17.74
C ASP A 501 -24.74 -10.80 -16.47
N GLY A 502 -23.94 -9.76 -16.20
CA GLY A 502 -23.02 -9.67 -15.06
C GLY A 502 -21.89 -10.70 -15.07
N ARG A 503 -21.63 -11.38 -16.19
CA ARG A 503 -20.57 -12.39 -16.30
C ARG A 503 -19.19 -11.77 -16.44
N ILE A 504 -19.10 -10.65 -17.14
CA ILE A 504 -17.86 -9.89 -17.33
C ILE A 504 -18.02 -8.54 -16.66
N TRP A 505 -17.11 -8.22 -15.76
CA TRP A 505 -17.05 -6.90 -15.16
C TRP A 505 -15.60 -6.49 -14.89
N GLY A 506 -15.37 -5.19 -14.79
CA GLY A 506 -14.11 -4.69 -14.27
C GLY A 506 -14.22 -3.28 -13.73
N SER A 507 -13.29 -2.90 -12.87
CA SER A 507 -13.21 -1.59 -12.23
C SER A 507 -11.78 -1.24 -11.84
N ASN A 508 -11.49 0.04 -11.74
CA ASN A 508 -10.25 0.58 -11.17
C ASN A 508 -10.19 0.48 -9.63
N LEU A 509 -11.30 0.09 -8.98
CA LEU A 509 -11.42 0.02 -7.54
C LEU A 509 -10.68 -1.19 -6.95
N HIS A 510 -9.56 -0.92 -6.28
CA HIS A 510 -8.89 -1.87 -5.41
C HIS A 510 -9.64 -2.01 -4.07
N GLY A 511 -9.49 -3.17 -3.43
CA GLY A 511 -10.18 -3.50 -2.18
C GLY A 511 -11.67 -3.86 -2.35
N VAL A 512 -12.21 -3.88 -3.57
CA VAL A 512 -13.65 -4.13 -3.77
C VAL A 512 -14.10 -5.49 -3.20
N LEU A 513 -13.27 -6.53 -3.34
CA LEU A 513 -13.52 -7.87 -2.77
C LEU A 513 -13.29 -7.94 -1.25
N HIS A 514 -12.71 -6.91 -0.63
CA HIS A 514 -12.62 -6.81 0.84
C HIS A 514 -13.97 -6.46 1.46
N ASN A 515 -14.92 -5.94 0.67
CA ASN A 515 -16.29 -5.69 1.13
C ASN A 515 -17.05 -7.01 1.21
N ASP A 516 -17.34 -7.46 2.43
CA ASP A 516 -17.91 -8.78 2.71
C ASP A 516 -19.24 -9.04 2.00
N GLU A 517 -20.14 -8.04 2.01
CA GLU A 517 -21.46 -8.14 1.34
C GLU A 517 -21.32 -8.26 -0.17
N PHE A 518 -20.47 -7.44 -0.79
CA PHE A 518 -20.26 -7.48 -2.25
C PHE A 518 -19.58 -8.78 -2.68
N ARG A 519 -18.49 -9.17 -2.00
CA ARG A 519 -17.80 -10.44 -2.26
C ARG A 519 -18.77 -11.61 -2.18
N ARG A 520 -19.64 -11.63 -1.16
CA ARG A 520 -20.67 -12.66 -1.01
C ARG A 520 -21.66 -12.66 -2.17
N ALA A 521 -22.18 -11.50 -2.55
CA ALA A 521 -23.14 -11.35 -3.65
C ALA A 521 -22.53 -11.85 -4.98
N TRP A 522 -21.30 -11.45 -5.27
CA TRP A 522 -20.57 -11.91 -6.47
C TRP A 522 -20.38 -13.43 -6.47
N LEU A 523 -19.89 -14.02 -5.37
CA LEU A 523 -19.73 -15.48 -5.27
C LEU A 523 -21.06 -16.23 -5.34
N ASN A 524 -22.14 -15.67 -4.78
CA ASN A 524 -23.47 -16.28 -4.83
C ASN A 524 -24.04 -16.35 -6.25
N ARG A 525 -23.73 -15.38 -7.13
CA ARG A 525 -24.06 -15.49 -8.57
C ARG A 525 -23.38 -16.67 -9.23
N ILE A 526 -22.10 -16.89 -8.91
CA ILE A 526 -21.35 -18.05 -9.40
C ILE A 526 -21.97 -19.35 -8.88
N ARG A 527 -22.36 -19.41 -7.61
CA ARG A 527 -23.06 -20.57 -7.02
C ARG A 527 -24.38 -20.85 -7.73
N GLN A 528 -25.19 -19.82 -7.97
CA GLN A 528 -26.50 -19.93 -8.62
C GLN A 528 -26.40 -20.51 -10.03
N ASP A 529 -25.42 -20.06 -10.83
CA ASP A 529 -25.16 -20.61 -12.17
C ASP A 529 -24.88 -22.12 -12.14
N LYS A 530 -24.22 -22.60 -11.09
CA LYS A 530 -23.93 -24.02 -10.90
C LYS A 530 -25.11 -24.81 -10.32
N GLY A 531 -26.23 -24.15 -10.01
CA GLY A 531 -27.36 -24.72 -9.28
C GLY A 531 -27.06 -24.98 -7.79
N TRP A 532 -26.12 -24.25 -7.21
CA TRP A 532 -25.75 -24.37 -5.79
C TRP A 532 -26.58 -23.37 -4.97
N PRO A 533 -26.95 -23.71 -3.73
CA PRO A 533 -27.65 -22.76 -2.87
C PRO A 533 -26.76 -21.53 -2.61
N ALA A 534 -27.39 -20.36 -2.55
CA ALA A 534 -26.73 -19.17 -2.05
C ALA A 534 -26.27 -19.41 -0.61
N ARG A 535 -25.09 -18.90 -0.26
CA ARG A 535 -24.61 -18.90 1.12
C ARG A 535 -25.03 -17.60 1.79
N GLU A 536 -25.59 -17.72 2.98
CA GLU A 536 -25.66 -16.63 3.95
C GLU A 536 -24.33 -16.61 4.71
N GLY A 537 -23.76 -15.44 4.97
CA GLY A 537 -22.35 -15.34 5.35
C GLY A 537 -22.08 -14.40 6.51
N THR A 538 -21.29 -14.91 7.46
CA THR A 538 -20.77 -14.30 8.69
C THR A 538 -19.28 -13.95 8.63
N LEU A 539 -18.63 -14.15 7.47
CA LEU A 539 -17.21 -13.84 7.28
C LEU A 539 -17.00 -12.34 7.25
N LEU A 540 -16.47 -11.81 8.35
CA LEU A 540 -16.06 -10.41 8.49
C LEU A 540 -14.54 -10.33 8.31
N PHE A 541 -14.08 -10.09 7.08
CA PHE A 541 -12.65 -10.15 6.74
C PHE A 541 -11.82 -9.19 7.61
N GLY A 542 -12.32 -7.96 7.81
CA GLY A 542 -11.66 -6.98 8.68
C GLY A 542 -11.49 -7.45 10.13
N ARG A 543 -12.45 -8.21 10.69
CA ARG A 543 -12.31 -8.77 12.04
C ARG A 543 -11.29 -9.90 12.09
N ARG A 544 -11.21 -10.73 11.05
CA ARG A 544 -10.16 -11.77 10.96
C ARG A 544 -8.77 -11.16 10.89
N ARG A 545 -8.60 -10.07 10.15
CA ARG A 545 -7.33 -9.34 10.09
C ARG A 545 -6.91 -8.80 11.46
N GLU A 546 -7.83 -8.20 12.22
CA GLU A 546 -7.52 -7.77 13.59
C GLU A 546 -7.13 -8.95 14.49
N ALA A 547 -7.88 -10.06 14.44
CA ALA A 547 -7.55 -11.27 15.20
C ALA A 547 -6.21 -11.89 14.78
N ALA A 548 -5.81 -11.76 13.51
CA ALA A 548 -4.50 -12.20 13.03
C ALA A 548 -3.36 -11.36 13.62
N PHE A 549 -3.55 -10.05 13.81
CA PHE A 549 -2.59 -9.21 14.53
C PHE A 549 -2.46 -9.62 16.00
N GLU A 550 -3.58 -9.87 16.69
CA GLU A 550 -3.58 -10.32 18.09
C GLU A 550 -2.88 -11.70 18.23
N LYS A 551 -3.19 -12.63 17.32
CA LYS A 551 -2.55 -13.96 17.28
C LYS A 551 -1.03 -13.85 17.05
N LEU A 552 -0.61 -12.99 16.13
CA LEU A 552 0.81 -12.75 15.85
C LEU A 552 1.53 -12.13 17.05
N ALA A 553 0.94 -11.10 17.65
CA ALA A 553 1.48 -10.42 18.83
C ALA A 553 1.64 -11.38 20.00
N PHE A 554 0.59 -12.17 20.30
CA PHE A 554 0.65 -13.21 21.31
C PHE A 554 1.76 -14.22 21.02
N HIS A 555 1.82 -14.76 19.80
CA HIS A 555 2.85 -15.73 19.41
C HIS A 555 4.27 -15.19 19.56
N VAL A 556 4.52 -13.94 19.16
CA VAL A 556 5.84 -13.34 19.30
C VAL A 556 6.15 -13.03 20.76
N ARG A 557 5.18 -12.55 21.54
CA ARG A 557 5.34 -12.25 22.98
C ARG A 557 5.76 -13.49 23.79
N GLU A 558 5.25 -14.67 23.45
CA GLU A 558 5.61 -15.93 24.09
C GLU A 558 7.06 -16.39 23.82
N HIS A 559 7.67 -15.93 22.72
CA HIS A 559 8.95 -16.46 22.22
C HIS A 559 10.07 -15.42 22.12
N LEU A 560 9.76 -14.15 22.41
CA LEU A 560 10.69 -13.04 22.33
C LEU A 560 10.80 -12.37 23.71
N ALA A 561 12.02 -12.05 24.13
CA ALA A 561 12.30 -11.35 25.38
C ALA A 561 11.87 -9.87 25.32
N ILE A 562 10.55 -9.62 25.31
CA ILE A 562 9.96 -8.27 25.20
C ILE A 562 10.46 -7.33 26.30
N ARG A 563 10.67 -7.84 27.52
CA ARG A 563 11.21 -7.05 28.63
C ARG A 563 12.61 -6.54 28.33
N GLU A 564 13.50 -7.38 27.79
CA GLU A 564 14.85 -6.96 27.42
C GLU A 564 14.80 -5.91 26.30
N ILE A 565 13.87 -6.05 25.36
CA ILE A 565 13.66 -5.03 24.31
C ILE A 565 13.23 -3.69 24.92
N TYR A 566 12.36 -3.68 25.93
CA TYR A 566 11.99 -2.46 26.64
C TYR A 566 13.16 -1.81 27.37
N GLU A 567 14.01 -2.62 28.00
CA GLU A 567 15.24 -2.15 28.66
C GLU A 567 16.23 -1.57 27.63
N MET A 568 16.37 -2.17 26.45
CA MET A 568 17.26 -1.70 25.37
C MET A 568 16.86 -0.34 24.78
N ILE A 569 15.56 0.00 24.79
CA ILE A 569 15.03 1.26 24.23
C ILE A 569 14.74 2.30 25.32
N ASP A 570 15.19 2.06 26.56
CA ASP A 570 14.95 2.89 27.73
C ASP A 570 13.46 3.21 27.95
N ALA A 571 12.59 2.25 27.67
CA ALA A 571 11.14 2.38 27.78
C ALA A 571 10.65 1.86 29.14
N THR A 572 10.35 2.78 30.06
CA THR A 572 9.64 2.46 31.30
C THR A 572 8.29 3.16 31.33
N LYS A 573 7.22 2.40 31.56
CA LYS A 573 5.91 2.96 31.88
C LYS A 573 5.62 2.78 33.36
N THR A 574 5.25 3.87 34.01
CA THR A 574 4.70 3.85 35.36
C THR A 574 3.35 3.14 35.35
N GLY A 575 3.34 1.83 35.64
CA GLY A 575 2.11 1.06 35.81
C GLY A 575 2.14 -0.41 35.32
N THR A 576 3.21 -0.86 34.66
CA THR A 576 3.26 -2.22 34.07
C THR A 576 3.76 -3.30 35.03
N GLU A 577 3.48 -3.20 36.33
CA GLU A 577 3.77 -4.27 37.32
C GLU A 577 2.79 -5.46 37.25
N ARG A 578 2.00 -5.59 36.19
CA ARG A 578 1.02 -6.68 36.05
C ARG A 578 1.11 -7.42 34.73
N ILE A 579 2.29 -7.95 34.38
CA ILE A 579 2.35 -9.07 33.44
C ILE A 579 3.46 -10.02 33.91
N ASN A 580 3.06 -10.98 34.75
CA ASN A 580 3.77 -12.24 35.00
C ASN A 580 3.00 -13.35 34.29
#